data_AF-A0A3R7D2Z9-F1
#
_entry.id   AF-A0A3R7D2Z9-F1
#
_cell.length_a   1.000
_cell.length_b   1.000
_cell.length_c   1.000
_cell.angle_alpha   90.00
_cell.angle_beta   90.00
_cell.angle_gamma   90.00
#
_symmetry.space_group_name_H-M   'P 1'
#
loop_
_entity.id
_entity.type
_entity.pdbx_description
1 polymer ?
#
loop_
_entity_poly.entity_id
_entity_poly.type
_entity_poly.pdbx_seq_one_letter_code
_entity_poly.pdbx_strand_id
1 'polypeptide(L)' 'MPLEYFQYLSNPNVGLYIVATDRFILVPEGMSDGKVEFLKRCFEVEEALRIRIRGSKLLGVLSIANSNGVVLPEGG' A
#
# COMPACT_ATOMS: atom_id res chain seq x y z
N MET A 1 13.15 -14.91 5.35
CA MET A 1 12.43 -13.78 4.74
C MET A 1 12.93 -13.61 3.32
N PRO A 2 12.12 -13.93 2.29
CA PRO A 2 12.48 -13.66 0.92
C PRO A 2 12.52 -12.14 0.67
N LEU A 3 13.51 -11.68 -0.08
CA LEU A 3 13.60 -10.30 -0.55
C LEU A 3 13.07 -10.25 -1.98
N GLU A 4 12.01 -9.48 -2.17
CA GLU A 4 11.26 -9.42 -3.42
C GLU A 4 11.42 -8.05 -4.07
N TYR A 5 11.71 -8.03 -5.38
CA TYR A 5 11.82 -6.78 -6.14
C TYR A 5 10.45 -6.40 -6.68
N PHE A 6 10.04 -5.15 -6.43
CA PHE A 6 8.75 -4.63 -6.87
C PHE A 6 8.90 -3.20 -7.35
N GLN A 7 8.10 -2.83 -8.35
CA GLN A 7 7.99 -1.45 -8.81
C GLN A 7 6.53 -1.11 -9.13
N TYR A 8 6.15 0.13 -8.87
CA TYR A 8 4.84 0.67 -9.23
C TYR A 8 5.03 1.87 -10.16
N LEU A 9 4.33 1.90 -11.30
CA LEU A 9 4.48 2.95 -12.33
C LEU A 9 5.94 3.19 -12.77
N SER A 10 6.70 2.11 -12.96
CA SER A 10 8.13 2.17 -13.31
C SER A 10 8.98 2.97 -12.29
N ASN A 11 8.49 3.10 -11.06
CA ASN A 11 9.19 3.74 -9.95
C ASN A 11 9.53 2.68 -8.88
N PRO A 12 10.80 2.57 -8.47
CA PRO A 12 11.24 1.57 -7.49
C PRO A 12 10.96 1.98 -6.03
N ASN A 13 10.53 3.22 -5.77
CA ASN A 13 10.26 3.73 -4.42
C ASN A 13 8.91 3.23 -3.91
N VAL A 14 8.80 1.94 -3.61
CA VAL A 14 7.55 1.26 -3.24
C VAL A 14 6.90 1.86 -1.98
N GLY A 15 7.70 2.31 -1.02
CA GLY A 15 7.22 2.94 0.23
C GLY A 15 6.50 4.27 0.03
N LEU A 16 6.54 4.87 -1.16
CA LEU A 16 5.71 6.04 -1.46
C LEU A 16 4.24 5.66 -1.65
N TYR A 17 3.99 4.47 -2.20
CA TYR A 17 2.69 4.09 -2.74
C TYR A 17 1.98 3.01 -1.92
N ILE A 18 2.74 2.20 -1.18
CA ILE A 18 2.23 1.03 -0.49
C ILE A 18 2.50 1.18 1.00
N VAL A 19 1.49 0.86 1.81
CA VAL A 19 1.63 0.70 3.26
C VAL A 19 1.21 -0.72 3.60
N ALA A 20 2.10 -1.50 4.20
CA ALA A 20 1.82 -2.87 4.62
C ALA A 20 1.75 -2.96 6.14
N THR A 21 0.82 -3.76 6.64
CA THR A 21 0.66 -4.13 8.06
C THR A 21 0.50 -5.64 8.14
N ASP A 22 0.43 -6.23 9.34
CA ASP A 22 0.22 -7.67 9.50
C ASP A 22 -1.22 -8.12 9.22
N ARG A 23 -2.14 -7.19 8.88
CA ARG A 23 -3.56 -7.50 8.65
C ARG A 23 -4.09 -7.04 7.30
N PHE A 24 -3.59 -5.93 6.79
CA PHE A 24 -4.01 -5.35 5.52
C PHE A 24 -2.86 -4.60 4.85
N ILE A 25 -2.99 -4.42 3.53
CA ILE A 25 -2.15 -3.49 2.76
C ILE A 25 -2.99 -2.35 2.19
N LEU A 26 -2.46 -1.13 2.21
CA LEU A 26 -3.00 0.00 1.45
C LEU A 26 -2.28 0.04 0.10
N VAL A 27 -3.04 0.05 -0.99
CA VAL A 27 -2.53 0.13 -2.36
C VAL A 27 -3.26 1.23 -3.14
N PRO A 28 -2.61 1.87 -4.14
CA PRO A 28 -3.27 2.85 -4.97
C PRO A 28 -4.45 2.23 -5.73
N GLU A 29 -5.57 2.95 -5.82
CA GLU A 29 -6.81 2.47 -6.47
C GLU A 29 -6.62 1.84 -7.86
N GLY A 30 -5.69 2.37 -8.66
CA GLY A 30 -5.38 1.89 -10.01
C GLY A 30 -4.24 0.85 -10.11
N MET A 31 -3.86 0.18 -9.02
CA MET A 31 -2.89 -0.94 -9.09
C MET A 31 -3.53 -2.17 -9.74
N SER A 32 -2.79 -2.89 -10.59
CA SER A 32 -3.32 -4.10 -11.24
C SER A 32 -3.51 -5.24 -10.25
N ASP A 33 -4.49 -6.09 -10.48
CA ASP A 33 -4.83 -7.22 -9.60
C ASP A 33 -3.64 -8.16 -9.38
N GLY A 34 -2.89 -8.48 -10.43
CA GLY A 34 -1.69 -9.32 -10.30
C GLY A 34 -0.62 -8.72 -9.38
N LYS A 35 -0.50 -7.39 -9.32
CA LYS A 35 0.42 -6.71 -8.39
C LYS A 35 -0.12 -6.72 -6.97
N VAL A 36 -1.43 -6.54 -6.80
CA VAL A 36 -2.07 -6.62 -5.48
C VAL A 36 -1.93 -8.04 -4.92
N GLU A 37 -2.18 -9.06 -5.74
CA GLU A 37 -2.07 -10.46 -5.33
C GLU A 37 -0.62 -10.86 -5.00
N PHE A 38 0.34 -10.35 -5.75
CA PHE A 38 1.75 -10.48 -5.42
C PHE A 38 2.05 -9.93 -4.02
N LEU A 39 1.59 -8.71 -3.70
CA LEU A 39 1.81 -8.08 -2.40
C LEU A 39 1.11 -8.86 -1.28
N LYS A 40 -0.15 -9.27 -1.47
CA LYS A 40 -0.89 -10.11 -0.52
C LYS A 40 -0.11 -11.38 -0.16
N ARG A 41 0.40 -12.09 -1.16
CA ARG A 41 1.22 -13.30 -0.96
C ARG A 41 2.52 -13.00 -0.25
N CYS A 42 3.22 -11.91 -0.60
CA CYS A 42 4.49 -11.55 0.00
C CYS A 42 4.36 -11.17 1.49
N PHE A 43 3.26 -10.52 1.87
CA PHE A 43 3.01 -10.08 3.25
C PHE A 43 2.07 -11.00 4.02
N GLU A 44 1.63 -12.12 3.42
CA GLU A 44 0.74 -13.11 4.04
C GLU A 44 -0.57 -12.47 4.58
N VAL A 45 -1.12 -11.50 3.85
CA VAL A 45 -2.39 -10.82 4.19
C VAL A 45 -3.48 -11.06 3.17
N GLU A 46 -4.73 -11.16 3.63
CA GLU A 46 -5.89 -11.37 2.76
C GLU A 46 -6.51 -10.08 2.22
N GLU A 47 -6.32 -8.97 2.92
CA GLU A 47 -7.01 -7.72 2.62
C GLU A 47 -6.08 -6.68 2.00
N ALA A 48 -6.51 -6.11 0.87
CA ALA A 48 -5.87 -4.99 0.21
C ALA A 48 -6.88 -3.87 -0.04
N LEU A 49 -6.68 -2.74 0.64
CA LEU A 49 -7.52 -1.56 0.53
C LEU A 49 -7.01 -0.68 -0.61
N ARG A 50 -7.83 -0.51 -1.64
CA ARG A 50 -7.58 0.33 -2.81
C ARG A 50 -8.06 1.74 -2.53
N ILE A 51 -7.14 2.67 -2.30
CA ILE A 51 -7.49 4.03 -1.87
C ILE A 51 -6.73 5.13 -2.60
N ARG A 52 -7.19 6.37 -2.38
CA ARG A 52 -6.44 7.61 -2.56
C ARG A 52 -6.56 8.44 -1.31
N ILE A 53 -5.51 9.16 -0.95
CA ILE A 53 -5.55 10.13 0.15
C ILE A 53 -5.58 11.51 -0.46
N ARG A 54 -6.69 12.23 -0.30
CA ARG A 54 -6.90 13.58 -0.89
C ARG A 54 -6.60 13.61 -2.40
N GLY A 55 -7.04 12.59 -3.13
CA GLY A 55 -6.80 12.43 -4.58
C GLY A 55 -5.40 11.94 -4.96
N SER A 56 -4.46 11.84 -4.03
CA SER A 56 -3.09 11.37 -4.25
C SER A 56 -2.95 9.86 -4.11
N LYS A 57 -2.00 9.28 -4.87
CA LYS A 57 -1.55 7.87 -4.76
C LYS A 57 -0.38 7.68 -3.78
N LEU A 58 0.11 8.76 -3.17
CA LEU A 58 1.29 8.72 -2.29
C LEU A 58 0.92 8.24 -0.87
N LEU A 59 0.45 7.00 -0.77
CA LEU A 59 -0.13 6.47 0.46
C LEU A 59 0.88 6.41 1.61
N GLY A 60 2.09 5.92 1.36
CA GLY A 60 3.11 5.83 2.41
C GLY A 60 3.77 7.17 2.77
N VAL A 61 3.51 8.23 1.99
CA VAL A 61 3.89 9.60 2.36
C VAL A 61 2.81 10.24 3.23
N LEU A 62 1.54 9.95 2.93
CA LEU A 62 0.40 10.66 3.50
C LEU A 62 -0.27 9.89 4.64
N SER A 63 0.22 8.72 5.03
CA SER A 63 -0.38 7.94 6.11
C SER A 63 0.67 7.22 6.96
N ILE A 64 0.26 6.91 8.18
CA ILE A 64 0.93 5.94 9.05
C ILE A 64 -0.10 4.89 9.46
N ALA A 65 0.29 3.63 9.45
CA ALA A 65 -0.59 2.52 9.75
C ALA A 65 0.12 1.44 10.54
N ASN A 66 -0.65 0.69 11.31
CA ASN A 66 -0.27 -0.60 11.86
C ASN A 66 -1.50 -1.52 11.88
N SER A 67 -1.34 -2.72 12.43
CA SER A 67 -2.40 -3.74 12.50
C SER A 67 -3.61 -3.34 13.36
N ASN A 68 -3.57 -2.18 14.04
CA ASN A 68 -4.66 -1.64 14.87
C ASN A 68 -5.37 -0.45 14.24
N GLY A 69 -4.81 0.18 13.21
CA GLY A 69 -5.46 1.34 12.58
C GLY A 69 -4.57 2.13 11.63
N VAL A 70 -5.15 3.18 11.07
CA VAL A 70 -4.54 4.12 10.11
C VAL A 70 -4.79 5.55 10.57
N VAL A 71 -3.77 6.39 10.50
CA VAL A 71 -3.90 7.85 10.63
C VAL A 71 -3.71 8.49 9.25
N LEU A 72 -4.65 9.34 8.87
CA LEU A 72 -4.66 10.09 7.61
C LEU A 72 -4.57 11.60 7.88
N PRO A 73 -4.18 12.41 6.88
CA PRO A 73 -4.15 13.86 7.01
C PRO A 73 -5.58 14.38 7.15
N GLU A 74 -5.79 15.39 8.00
CA GLU A 74 -7.08 16.06 8.10
C GLU A 74 -7.42 16.78 6.79
N GLY A 75 -8.71 16.81 6.48
CA GLY A 75 -9.22 17.61 5.37
C GLY A 75 -9.55 19.00 5.87
N GLY A 76 -8.74 19.99 5.47
CA GLY A 76 -9.24 21.36 5.30
C GLY A 76 -10.22 21.45 4.13
#